data_AF-A0A6B2C1M2-F1
#
_entry.id   AF-A0A6B2C1M2-F1
#
_cell.length_a   1.000
_cell.length_b   1.000
_cell.length_c   1.000
_cell.angle_alpha   90.00
_cell.angle_beta   90.00
_cell.angle_gamma   90.00
#
_symmetry.space_group_name_H-M   'P 1'
#
loop_
_entity.id
_entity.type
_entity.pdbx_description
1 polymer ?
#
loop_
_entity_poly.entity_id
_entity_poly.type
_entity_poly.pdbx_seq_one_letter_code
_entity_poly.pdbx_strand_id
1 'polypeptide(L)'
;MTKCPKCGYENPPEAKYCLNCGYKLIQEERERFEGSGLLLITSGTILIVTFLFNALLRVFSLLAIIYVIFGITSIYSGYRLYRGPSSLADLILASVSIIFGFSGTLFLYIIGLAFKGLVTPDWIIYLIATIKLLTDRKKLKNALKMGNVSHNR
;
A
#
# COMPACT_ATOMS: atom_id res chain seq x y z
N MET A 1 16.74 -15.72 -23.45
CA MET A 1 17.73 -14.63 -23.57
C MET A 1 16.97 -13.32 -23.68
N THR A 2 17.44 -12.26 -23.03
CA THR A 2 16.78 -10.95 -22.96
C THR A 2 17.71 -9.90 -23.53
N LYS A 3 17.30 -9.26 -24.64
CA LYS A 3 18.11 -8.23 -25.30
C LYS A 3 18.00 -6.92 -24.54
N CYS A 4 19.13 -6.30 -24.23
CA CYS A 4 19.15 -5.02 -23.53
C CYS A 4 18.62 -3.91 -24.45
N PRO A 5 17.58 -3.14 -24.05
CA PRO A 5 17.05 -2.07 -24.88
C PRO A 5 17.99 -0.87 -25.00
N LYS A 6 18.96 -0.71 -24.08
CA LYS A 6 19.91 0.40 -24.09
C LYS A 6 21.12 0.18 -25.00
N CYS A 7 21.65 -1.05 -25.05
CA CYS A 7 22.89 -1.34 -25.76
C CYS A 7 22.81 -2.54 -26.72
N GLY A 8 21.66 -3.21 -26.80
CA GLY A 8 21.45 -4.34 -27.70
C GLY A 8 22.11 -5.66 -27.26
N TYR A 9 22.85 -5.69 -26.15
CA TYR A 9 23.52 -6.90 -25.67
C TYR A 9 22.53 -8.00 -25.26
N GLU A 10 22.79 -9.23 -25.66
CA GLU A 10 21.97 -10.39 -25.29
C GLU A 10 22.37 -10.90 -23.90
N ASN A 11 21.44 -10.80 -22.96
CA ASN A 11 21.64 -11.24 -21.59
C ASN A 11 20.94 -12.58 -21.35
N PRO A 12 21.43 -13.39 -20.40
CA PRO A 12 20.67 -14.53 -19.90
C PRO A 12 19.33 -14.06 -19.31
N PRO A 13 18.28 -14.89 -19.38
CA PRO A 13 16.93 -14.52 -18.95
C PRO A 13 16.85 -14.16 -17.46
N GLU A 14 17.75 -14.67 -16.62
CA GLU A 14 17.79 -14.35 -15.18
C GLU A 14 18.53 -13.04 -14.85
N ALA A 15 19.15 -12.39 -15.84
CA ALA A 15 19.96 -11.19 -15.61
C ALA A 15 19.10 -9.99 -15.14
N LYS A 16 19.29 -9.57 -13.89
CA LYS A 16 18.64 -8.38 -13.32
C LYS A 16 19.13 -7.08 -13.94
N TYR A 17 20.40 -7.06 -14.35
CA TYR A 17 21.08 -5.95 -14.98
C TYR A 17 21.80 -6.44 -16.23
N CYS A 18 21.96 -5.56 -17.22
CA CYS A 18 22.72 -5.84 -18.42
C CYS A 18 24.20 -6.02 -18.05
N LEU A 19 24.76 -7.17 -18.41
CA LEU A 19 26.15 -7.54 -18.13
C LEU A 19 27.17 -6.70 -18.92
N ASN A 20 26.71 -5.96 -19.94
CA ASN A 20 27.56 -5.09 -20.76
C ASN A 20 27.53 -3.62 -20.32
N CYS A 21 26.34 -3.07 -19.99
CA CYS A 21 26.18 -1.63 -19.78
C CYS A 21 25.52 -1.24 -18.45
N GLY A 22 25.20 -2.21 -17.58
CA GLY A 22 24.58 -1.98 -16.27
C GLY A 22 23.10 -1.57 -16.30
N TYR A 23 22.45 -1.55 -17.47
CA TYR A 23 21.03 -1.22 -17.57
C TYR A 23 20.16 -2.24 -16.83
N LYS A 24 19.29 -1.81 -15.90
CA LYS A 24 18.37 -2.70 -15.16
C LYS A 24 17.35 -3.29 -16.14
N LEU A 25 17.40 -4.61 -16.36
CA LEU A 25 16.58 -5.33 -17.35
C LEU A 25 15.21 -5.73 -16.80
N ILE A 26 15.14 -5.97 -15.49
CA ILE A 26 13.88 -6.26 -14.81
C ILE A 26 13.31 -4.93 -14.32
N GLN A 27 12.35 -4.38 -15.05
CA GLN A 27 11.55 -3.26 -14.55
C GLN A 27 10.69 -3.74 -13.39
N GLU A 28 10.96 -3.16 -12.22
CA GLU A 28 10.13 -2.76 -11.07
C GLU A 28 8.65 -3.20 -10.89
N GLU A 29 7.98 -3.88 -11.82
CA GLU A 29 6.56 -4.23 -11.69
C GLU A 29 6.28 -5.18 -10.52
N ARG A 30 7.24 -6.05 -10.15
CA ARG A 30 7.10 -6.95 -8.99
C ARG A 30 7.33 -6.27 -7.64
N GLU A 31 8.26 -5.32 -7.58
CA GLU A 31 8.55 -4.54 -6.36
C GLU A 31 7.49 -3.46 -6.09
N ARG A 32 6.73 -3.08 -7.11
CA ARG A 32 5.76 -1.99 -7.03
C ARG A 32 4.64 -2.23 -6.04
N PHE A 33 4.31 -3.49 -5.81
CA PHE A 33 3.08 -3.89 -5.15
C PHE A 33 3.29 -4.61 -3.83
N GLU A 34 4.48 -5.20 -3.63
CA GLU A 34 4.95 -5.68 -2.33
C GLU A 34 4.95 -4.56 -1.29
N GLY A 35 5.42 -3.35 -1.66
CA GLY A 35 5.47 -2.24 -0.70
C GLY A 35 4.09 -1.75 -0.23
N SER A 36 3.09 -1.77 -1.11
CA SER A 36 1.75 -1.23 -0.82
C SER A 36 0.90 -2.25 -0.05
N GLY A 37 1.02 -3.53 -0.39
CA GLY A 37 0.40 -4.63 0.35
C GLY A 37 1.02 -4.82 1.74
N LEU A 38 2.36 -4.76 1.85
CA LEU A 38 3.05 -4.89 3.12
C LEU A 38 2.68 -3.76 4.10
N LEU A 39 2.58 -2.51 3.62
CA LEU A 39 2.15 -1.36 4.42
C LEU A 39 0.72 -1.54 4.98
N LEU A 40 -0.19 -2.12 4.20
CA LEU A 40 -1.54 -2.40 4.64
C LEU A 40 -1.56 -3.54 5.69
N ILE A 41 -0.72 -4.56 5.51
CA ILE A 41 -0.57 -5.65 6.48
C ILE A 41 -0.02 -5.11 7.81
N THR A 42 1.07 -4.34 7.80
CA THR A 42 1.60 -3.72 9.03
C THR A 42 0.59 -2.77 9.67
N SER A 43 -0.20 -2.03 8.89
CA SER A 43 -1.25 -1.16 9.44
C SER A 43 -2.35 -1.94 10.18
N GLY A 44 -2.75 -3.10 9.64
CA GLY A 44 -3.73 -3.98 10.30
C GLY A 44 -3.17 -4.58 11.60
N THR A 45 -1.91 -4.99 11.59
CA THR A 45 -1.24 -5.52 12.79
C THR A 45 -1.08 -4.43 13.87
N ILE A 46 -0.72 -3.21 13.48
CA ILE A 46 -0.61 -2.07 14.41
C ILE A 46 -1.96 -1.75 15.03
N LEU A 47 -3.04 -1.70 14.26
CA LEU A 47 -4.38 -1.47 14.82
C LEU A 47 -4.77 -2.53 15.86
N ILE A 48 -4.48 -3.80 15.60
CA ILE A 48 -4.77 -4.91 16.53
C ILE A 48 -3.90 -4.78 17.79
N VAL A 49 -2.61 -4.49 17.64
CA VAL A 49 -1.69 -4.32 18.78
C VAL A 49 -2.05 -3.08 19.60
N THR A 50 -2.36 -1.96 18.96
CA THR A 50 -2.83 -0.73 19.61
C THR A 50 -4.14 -0.96 20.34
N PHE A 51 -5.06 -1.77 19.79
CA PHE A 51 -6.29 -2.16 20.47
C PHE A 51 -6.03 -3.03 21.71
N LEU A 52 -5.12 -4.01 21.61
CA LEU A 52 -4.77 -4.92 22.71
C LEU A 52 -3.98 -4.22 23.83
N PHE A 53 -3.08 -3.30 23.51
CA PHE A 53 -2.31 -2.53 24.49
C PHE A 53 -3.10 -1.35 25.09
N ASN A 54 -4.14 -0.87 24.41
CA ASN A 54 -5.00 0.19 24.92
C ASN A 54 -6.20 -0.36 25.71
N ALA A 55 -5.93 -1.32 26.60
CA ALA A 55 -6.87 -1.82 27.61
C ALA A 55 -7.34 -0.74 28.62
N LEU A 56 -6.89 0.51 28.45
CA LEU A 56 -7.21 1.66 29.30
C LEU A 56 -8.33 2.55 28.74
N LEU A 57 -8.62 2.51 27.43
CA LEU A 57 -9.78 3.20 26.87
C LEU A 57 -11.01 2.29 26.90
N ARG A 58 -11.75 2.31 28.02
CA ARG A 58 -13.19 1.94 28.08
C ARG A 58 -14.07 2.87 27.22
N VAL A 59 -13.55 3.40 26.11
CA VAL A 59 -14.24 4.32 25.23
C VAL A 59 -14.89 3.48 24.13
N PHE A 60 -16.15 3.15 24.39
CA PHE A 60 -17.12 2.61 23.44
C PHE A 60 -16.74 1.26 22.81
N SER A 61 -17.28 0.19 23.39
CA SER A 61 -17.35 -1.15 22.79
C SER A 61 -17.88 -1.14 21.35
N LEU A 62 -18.74 -0.17 20.99
CA LEU A 62 -19.21 0.05 19.63
C LEU A 62 -18.12 0.55 18.66
N LEU A 63 -17.24 1.43 19.13
CA LEU A 63 -16.16 1.96 18.30
C LEU A 63 -15.13 0.87 17.99
N ALA A 64 -14.86 0.00 18.97
CA ALA A 64 -14.01 -1.18 18.80
C ALA A 64 -14.50 -2.11 17.68
N ILE A 65 -15.80 -2.41 17.63
CA ILE A 65 -16.40 -3.24 16.58
C ILE A 65 -16.17 -2.60 15.20
N ILE A 66 -16.36 -1.28 15.09
CA ILE A 66 -16.12 -0.53 13.86
C ILE A 66 -14.66 -0.64 13.41
N TYR A 67 -13.69 -0.46 14.32
CA TYR A 67 -12.27 -0.59 14.00
C TYR A 67 -11.88 -2.00 13.55
N VAL A 68 -12.44 -3.03 14.18
CA VAL A 68 -12.19 -4.43 13.80
C VAL A 68 -12.72 -4.71 12.40
N ILE A 69 -13.94 -4.26 12.09
CA ILE A 69 -14.54 -4.41 10.75
C ILE A 69 -13.66 -3.71 9.70
N PHE A 70 -13.30 -2.45 9.90
CA PHE A 70 -12.47 -1.70 8.95
C PHE A 70 -11.05 -2.25 8.84
N GLY A 71 -10.48 -2.78 9.93
CA GLY A 71 -9.20 -3.47 9.93
C GLY A 71 -9.22 -4.73 9.07
N ILE A 72 -10.25 -5.57 9.23
CA ILE A 72 -10.42 -6.79 8.42
C ILE A 72 -10.64 -6.44 6.94
N THR A 73 -11.48 -5.44 6.64
CA THR A 73 -11.69 -5.00 5.24
C THR A 73 -10.43 -4.39 4.63
N SER A 74 -9.61 -3.69 5.43
CA SER A 74 -8.32 -3.16 4.99
C SER A 74 -7.33 -4.28 4.63
N ILE A 75 -7.21 -5.30 5.48
CA ILE A 75 -6.36 -6.47 5.22
C ILE A 75 -6.84 -7.22 3.97
N TYR A 76 -8.16 -7.44 3.85
CA TYR A 76 -8.74 -8.11 2.68
C TYR A 76 -8.48 -7.33 1.38
N SER A 77 -8.74 -6.02 1.37
CA SER A 77 -8.48 -5.18 0.19
C SER A 77 -6.99 -5.09 -0.15
N GLY A 78 -6.10 -5.07 0.85
CA GLY A 78 -4.65 -5.13 0.66
C GLY A 78 -4.18 -6.45 0.05
N TYR A 79 -4.69 -7.59 0.54
CA TYR A 79 -4.41 -8.92 -0.01
C TYR A 79 -4.92 -9.05 -1.46
N ARG A 80 -6.13 -8.52 -1.72
CA ARG A 80 -6.76 -8.52 -3.03
C ARG A 80 -6.08 -7.60 -4.04
N LEU A 81 -5.55 -6.48 -3.58
CA LEU A 81 -4.56 -5.74 -4.35
C LEU A 81 -3.42 -6.72 -4.59
N TYR A 82 -2.62 -7.08 -3.58
CA TYR A 82 -1.36 -7.84 -3.71
C TYR A 82 -1.36 -9.00 -4.72
N ARG A 83 -2.45 -9.77 -4.82
CA ARG A 83 -2.52 -10.98 -5.64
C ARG A 83 -2.78 -10.76 -7.14
N GLY A 84 -3.19 -9.58 -7.64
CA GLY A 84 -3.41 -9.38 -9.08
C GLY A 84 -4.30 -8.21 -9.51
N PRO A 85 -4.98 -8.30 -10.70
CA PRO A 85 -5.76 -7.19 -11.24
C PRO A 85 -6.92 -6.83 -10.31
N SER A 86 -6.86 -5.61 -9.76
CA SER A 86 -7.86 -5.08 -8.83
C SER A 86 -9.02 -4.46 -9.60
N SER A 87 -10.25 -4.75 -9.17
CA SER A 87 -11.45 -4.10 -9.70
C SER A 87 -11.62 -2.68 -9.15
N LEU A 88 -12.51 -1.88 -9.75
CA LEU A 88 -12.83 -0.55 -9.24
C LEU A 88 -13.39 -0.61 -7.80
N ALA A 89 -14.14 -1.66 -7.47
CA ALA A 89 -14.69 -1.87 -6.13
C ALA A 89 -13.60 -2.08 -5.08
N ASP A 90 -12.54 -2.82 -5.40
CA ASP A 90 -11.41 -3.04 -4.48
C ASP A 90 -10.67 -1.73 -4.18
N LEU A 91 -10.57 -0.84 -5.17
CA LEU A 91 -9.99 0.47 -4.94
C LEU A 91 -10.87 1.35 -4.06
N ILE A 92 -12.18 1.39 -4.33
CA ILE A 92 -13.11 2.17 -3.51
C ILE A 92 -13.05 1.68 -2.07
N LEU A 93 -13.06 0.36 -1.87
CA LEU A 93 -12.96 -0.25 -0.55
C LEU A 93 -11.63 0.06 0.15
N ALA A 94 -10.50 0.03 -0.57
CA ALA A 94 -9.21 0.43 -0.04
C ALA A 94 -9.19 1.92 0.34
N SER A 95 -9.76 2.78 -0.51
CA SER A 95 -9.81 4.23 -0.27
C SER A 95 -10.66 4.57 0.95
N VAL A 96 -11.83 3.94 1.08
CA VAL A 96 -12.70 4.06 2.23
C VAL A 96 -11.99 3.57 3.50
N SER A 97 -11.35 2.39 3.45
CA SER A 97 -10.62 1.84 4.60
C SER A 97 -9.48 2.76 5.07
N ILE A 98 -8.76 3.37 4.13
CA ILE A 98 -7.68 4.34 4.44
C ILE A 98 -8.26 5.60 5.11
N ILE A 99 -9.37 6.14 4.62
CA ILE A 99 -10.02 7.34 5.19
C ILE A 99 -10.51 7.08 6.61
N PHE A 100 -11.21 5.95 6.82
CA PHE A 100 -11.71 5.58 8.15
C PHE A 100 -10.56 5.26 9.12
N GLY A 101 -9.51 4.57 8.67
CA GLY A 101 -8.31 4.31 9.46
C GLY A 101 -7.57 5.60 9.86
N PHE A 102 -7.40 6.55 8.93
CA PHE A 102 -6.81 7.85 9.21
C PHE A 102 -7.65 8.65 10.21
N SER A 103 -8.95 8.78 9.96
CA SER A 103 -9.88 9.53 10.82
C SER A 103 -9.87 8.97 12.25
N GLY A 104 -9.93 7.65 12.37
CA GLY A 104 -9.97 6.98 13.66
C GLY A 104 -8.66 7.12 14.46
N THR A 105 -7.52 6.86 13.83
CA THR A 105 -6.22 7.00 14.50
C THR A 105 -5.90 8.45 14.85
N LEU A 106 -6.29 9.42 14.01
CA LEU A 106 -6.16 10.85 14.32
C LEU A 106 -7.04 11.25 15.52
N PHE A 107 -8.27 10.77 15.59
CA PHE A 107 -9.17 11.02 16.71
C PHE A 107 -8.63 10.47 18.02
N LEU A 108 -8.14 9.22 18.02
CA LEU A 108 -7.50 8.61 19.20
C LEU A 108 -6.24 9.35 19.62
N TYR A 109 -5.44 9.81 18.67
CA TYR A 109 -4.26 10.64 18.93
C TYR A 109 -4.64 11.96 19.63
N ILE A 110 -5.65 12.68 19.12
CA ILE A 110 -6.13 13.93 19.72
C ILE A 110 -6.65 13.72 21.15
N ILE A 111 -7.45 12.67 21.37
CA ILE A 111 -7.92 12.31 22.71
C ILE A 111 -6.73 11.94 23.61
N GLY A 112 -5.79 11.14 23.12
CA GLY A 112 -4.59 10.73 23.85
C GLY A 112 -3.74 11.89 24.33
N LEU A 113 -3.58 12.93 23.49
CA LEU A 113 -2.89 14.17 23.86
C LEU A 113 -3.57 14.88 25.03
N ALA A 114 -4.92 14.86 25.10
CA ALA A 114 -5.67 15.48 26.20
C ALA A 114 -5.44 14.77 27.55
N PHE A 115 -5.11 13.48 27.55
CA PHE A 115 -4.91 12.67 28.76
C PHE A 115 -3.44 12.47 29.16
N LYS A 116 -2.49 13.26 28.61
CA LYS A 116 -1.03 13.06 28.79
C LYS A 116 -0.55 11.65 28.42
N GLY A 117 -1.30 10.97 27.55
CA GLY A 117 -0.95 9.64 27.05
C GLY A 117 0.04 9.72 25.89
N LEU A 118 1.01 8.81 25.88
CA LEU A 118 1.98 8.64 24.80
C LEU A 118 1.32 7.91 23.61
N VAL A 119 0.46 8.59 22.84
CA VAL A 119 -0.13 8.02 21.62
C VAL A 119 0.76 8.37 20.43
N THR A 120 1.24 7.36 19.71
CA THR A 120 2.05 7.54 18.51
C THR A 120 1.22 8.11 17.36
N PRO A 121 1.80 8.97 16.49
CA PRO A 121 1.10 9.55 15.34
C PRO A 121 0.92 8.54 14.20
N ASP A 122 0.22 7.43 14.47
CA ASP A 122 0.06 6.31 13.54
C ASP A 122 -0.73 6.69 12.27
N TRP A 123 -1.48 7.81 12.33
CA TRP A 123 -2.15 8.43 11.19
C TRP A 123 -1.18 8.73 10.02
N ILE A 124 0.13 8.89 10.30
CA ILE A 124 1.18 9.08 9.29
C ILE A 124 1.25 7.88 8.32
N ILE A 125 1.00 6.65 8.79
CA ILE A 125 1.06 5.44 7.95
C ILE A 125 0.00 5.48 6.85
N TYR A 126 -1.21 5.96 7.16
CA TYR A 126 -2.28 6.12 6.17
C TYR A 126 -1.97 7.20 5.14
N LEU A 127 -1.24 8.24 5.54
CA LEU A 127 -0.79 9.30 4.64
C LEU A 127 0.25 8.76 3.64
N ILE A 128 1.21 7.97 4.13
CA ILE A 128 2.19 7.25 3.30
C ILE A 128 1.48 6.27 2.35
N ALA A 129 0.53 5.48 2.87
CA ALA A 129 -0.24 4.53 2.07
C ALA A 129 -1.03 5.23 0.95
N THR A 130 -1.63 6.38 1.24
CA THR A 130 -2.35 7.21 0.25
C THR A 130 -1.41 7.69 -0.85
N ILE A 131 -0.27 8.29 -0.49
CA ILE A 131 0.71 8.81 -1.46
C ILE A 131 1.22 7.68 -2.35
N LYS A 132 1.51 6.51 -1.76
CA LYS A 132 2.01 5.36 -2.50
C LYS A 132 0.95 4.81 -3.46
N LEU A 133 -0.29 4.63 -3.01
CA LEU A 133 -1.41 4.18 -3.85
C LEU A 133 -1.65 5.12 -5.04
N LEU A 134 -1.59 6.43 -4.82
CA LEU A 134 -1.75 7.43 -5.89
C LEU A 134 -0.58 7.39 -6.90
N THR A 135 0.65 7.24 -6.40
CA THR A 135 1.85 7.10 -7.24
C THR A 135 1.79 5.83 -8.07
N ASP A 136 1.33 4.72 -7.49
CA ASP A 136 1.08 3.42 -8.13
C ASP A 136 0.09 3.54 -9.27
N ARG A 137 -1.05 4.20 -9.02
CA ARG A 137 -2.02 4.51 -10.08
C ARG A 137 -1.47 5.37 -11.20
N LYS A 138 -0.70 6.42 -10.89
CA LYS A 138 -0.13 7.31 -11.91
C LYS A 138 0.82 6.56 -12.85
N LYS A 139 1.77 5.79 -12.29
CA LYS A 139 2.71 5.01 -13.11
C LYS A 139 2.00 3.90 -13.90
N LEU A 140 0.95 3.25 -13.38
CA LEU A 140 0.15 2.28 -14.13
C LEU A 140 -0.56 2.92 -15.33
N LYS A 141 -1.20 4.08 -15.14
CA LYS A 141 -1.81 4.85 -16.25
C LYS A 141 -0.79 5.26 -17.31
N ASN A 142 0.42 5.64 -16.89
CA ASN A 142 1.49 6.00 -17.82
C ASN A 142 2.01 4.79 -18.60
N ALA A 143 2.17 3.64 -17.95
CA ALA A 143 2.57 2.38 -18.60
C ALA A 143 1.54 1.94 -19.65
N LEU A 144 0.24 1.99 -19.31
CA LEU A 144 -0.84 1.69 -20.26
C LEU A 144 -0.85 2.64 -21.46
N LYS A 145 -0.60 3.95 -21.24
CA LYS A 145 -0.46 4.91 -22.35
C LYS A 145 0.73 4.60 -23.25
N MET A 146 1.88 4.23 -22.68
CA MET A 146 3.09 3.92 -23.47
C MET A 146 2.94 2.60 -24.24
N GLY A 147 2.34 1.57 -23.65
CA GLY A 147 2.06 0.29 -24.31
C GLY A 147 1.12 0.42 -25.51
N ASN A 148 0.11 1.30 -25.41
CA ASN A 148 -0.79 1.59 -26.53
C ASN A 148 -0.10 2.34 -27.68
N VAL A 149 0.93 3.14 -27.39
CA VAL A 149 1.72 3.85 -28.41
C VAL A 149 2.69 2.92 -29.14
N SER A 150 3.19 1.87 -28.49
CA SER A 150 4.05 0.85 -29.12
C SER A 150 3.28 -0.17 -29.97
N HIS A 151 1.98 -0.40 -29.71
CA HIS A 151 1.18 -1.32 -30.52
C HIS A 151 0.67 -0.67 -31.82
N ASN A 152 0.61 0.66 -31.87
CA ASN A 152 0.07 1.44 -32.98
C ASN A 152 1.17 1.99 -33.93
N ARG A 153 2.37 1.41 -33.90
CA ARG A 153 3.54 1.78 -34.70
C ARG A 153 4.20 0.52 -35.25
#